data_AF-B3CUM9-F1
#
_entry.id   AF-B3CUM9-F1
#
_cell.length_a   1.000
_cell.length_b   1.000
_cell.length_c   1.000
_cell.angle_alpha   90.00
_cell.angle_beta   90.00
_cell.angle_gamma   90.00
#
_symmetry.space_group_name_H-M   'P 1'
#
loop_
_entity.id
_entity.type
_entity.pdbx_description
1 polymer ?
#
loop_
_entity_poly.entity_id
_entity_poly.type
_entity_poly.pdbx_seq_one_letter_code
_entity_poly.pdbx_strand_id
1 'polypeptide(L)'
;MILEKEFNSEIEMKITKSALNAVAEYKGIKLRCDYLSTTKEVIGDNYRLQAVLTILMTNAIRFNSKGSKVGVRMTLYPMLMNNKYRRLEVIVNDTGPGFSKSKVDQINKEFKDTYSEEASTLGFRMKFVRQFIQ
;
A
#
# COMPACT_ATOMS: atom_id res chain seq x y z
N MET A 1 14.72 -2.64 12.97
CA MET A 1 15.09 -4.05 12.77
C MET A 1 14.13 -4.64 11.76
N ILE A 2 14.62 -5.33 10.74
CA ILE A 2 13.79 -6.08 9.79
C ILE A 2 13.58 -7.46 10.40
N LEU A 3 12.34 -7.94 10.46
CA LEU A 3 12.03 -9.28 10.95
C LEU A 3 11.64 -10.17 9.75
N GLU A 4 12.63 -10.69 9.04
CA GLU A 4 12.38 -11.61 7.93
C GLU A 4 11.89 -12.97 8.44
N LYS A 5 10.72 -13.40 7.96
CA LYS A 5 10.16 -14.72 8.19
C LYS A 5 9.39 -15.19 6.96
N GLU A 6 9.08 -16.47 6.91
CA GLU A 6 8.16 -17.02 5.93
C GLU A 6 6.71 -16.61 6.27
N PHE A 7 5.97 -16.18 5.24
CA PHE A 7 4.55 -15.88 5.36
C PHE A 7 3.84 -15.93 4.00
N ASN A 8 2.52 -16.05 4.05
CA ASN A 8 1.67 -16.04 2.87
C ASN A 8 1.19 -14.62 2.53
N SER A 9 1.72 -14.01 1.47
CA SER A 9 1.40 -12.62 1.12
C SER A 9 -0.04 -12.41 0.67
N GLU A 10 -0.73 -13.43 0.17
CA GLU A 10 -2.17 -13.35 -0.13
C GLU A 10 -2.99 -13.28 1.17
N ILE A 11 -2.62 -14.07 2.19
CA ILE A 11 -3.28 -14.03 3.50
C ILE A 11 -3.09 -12.66 4.14
N GLU A 12 -1.89 -12.08 4.09
CA GLU A 12 -1.64 -10.74 4.64
C GLU A 12 -2.51 -9.66 3.97
N MET A 13 -2.65 -9.73 2.65
CA MET A 13 -3.57 -8.87 1.90
C MET A 13 -5.03 -9.04 2.37
N LYS A 14 -5.48 -10.27 2.59
CA LYS A 14 -6.84 -10.59 3.06
C LYS A 14 -7.08 -10.10 4.49
N ILE A 15 -6.08 -10.23 5.37
CA ILE A 15 -6.14 -9.70 6.74
C ILE A 15 -6.32 -8.18 6.71
N THR A 16 -5.48 -7.46 5.96
CA THR A 16 -5.60 -6.00 5.85
C THR A 16 -6.93 -5.59 5.22
N LYS A 17 -7.39 -6.32 4.18
CA LYS A 17 -8.73 -6.09 3.60
C LYS A 17 -9.82 -6.22 4.65
N SER A 18 -9.83 -7.33 5.39
CA SER A 18 -10.85 -7.61 6.41
C SER A 18 -10.93 -6.49 7.44
N ALA A 19 -9.77 -6.05 7.95
CA ALA A 19 -9.68 -4.96 8.92
C ALA A 19 -10.22 -3.62 8.40
N LEU A 20 -10.08 -3.35 7.10
CA LEU A 20 -10.51 -2.09 6.49
C LEU A 20 -11.89 -2.16 5.83
N ASN A 21 -12.45 -3.36 5.66
CA ASN A 21 -13.71 -3.55 4.94
C ASN A 21 -14.87 -2.87 5.65
N ALA A 22 -14.97 -3.00 6.98
CA ALA A 22 -16.01 -2.36 7.77
C ALA A 22 -16.00 -0.82 7.62
N VAL A 23 -14.81 -0.21 7.60
CA VAL A 23 -14.65 1.24 7.42
C VAL A 23 -15.02 1.67 6.00
N ALA A 24 -14.62 0.88 4.99
CA ALA A 24 -15.00 1.14 3.60
C ALA A 24 -16.51 1.04 3.39
N GLU A 25 -17.15 -0.01 3.92
CA GLU A 25 -18.59 -0.24 3.85
C GLU A 25 -19.38 0.85 4.57
N TYR A 26 -18.95 1.25 5.77
CA TYR A 26 -19.56 2.36 6.50
C TYR A 26 -19.55 3.66 5.68
N LYS A 27 -18.47 3.91 4.92
CA LYS A 27 -18.36 5.05 4.01
C LYS A 27 -19.05 4.84 2.65
N GLY A 28 -19.61 3.65 2.41
CA GLY A 28 -20.25 3.27 1.15
C GLY A 28 -19.28 3.12 -0.02
N ILE A 29 -18.04 2.69 0.24
CA ILE A 29 -16.98 2.46 -0.73
C ILE A 29 -16.82 0.96 -0.96
N LYS A 30 -16.74 0.53 -2.23
CA LYS A 30 -16.47 -0.87 -2.57
C LYS A 30 -14.97 -1.15 -2.54
N LEU A 31 -14.52 -2.01 -1.63
CA LEU A 31 -13.12 -2.45 -1.52
C LEU A 31 -12.91 -3.82 -2.18
N ARG A 32 -11.99 -3.90 -3.14
CA ARG A 32 -11.60 -5.14 -3.83
C ARG A 32 -10.10 -5.38 -3.73
N CYS A 33 -9.71 -6.64 -3.60
CA CYS A 33 -8.33 -7.07 -3.49
C CYS A 33 -8.11 -8.26 -4.42
N ASP A 34 -7.17 -8.13 -5.34
CA ASP A 34 -6.81 -9.14 -6.33
C ASP A 34 -5.33 -9.52 -6.17
N TYR A 35 -5.08 -10.78 -5.81
CA TYR A 35 -3.74 -11.34 -5.76
C TYR A 35 -3.47 -12.10 -7.07
N LEU A 36 -2.54 -11.60 -7.88
CA LEU A 36 -2.36 -12.04 -9.27
C LEU A 36 -1.15 -12.97 -9.44
N SER A 37 -0.75 -13.69 -8.39
CA SER A 37 0.42 -14.56 -8.42
C SER A 37 0.08 -15.96 -7.91
N THR A 38 0.72 -16.96 -8.51
CA THR A 38 0.57 -18.37 -8.09
C THR A 38 1.37 -18.67 -6.84
N THR A 39 2.56 -18.08 -6.72
CA THR A 39 3.38 -18.13 -5.50
C THR A 39 2.78 -17.25 -4.42
N LYS A 40 2.57 -17.83 -3.24
CA LYS A 40 1.95 -17.17 -2.09
C LYS A 40 2.87 -17.07 -0.88
N GLU A 41 3.66 -18.12 -0.63
CA GLU A 41 4.67 -18.13 0.42
C GLU A 41 5.90 -17.34 -0.03
N VAL A 42 6.31 -16.38 0.81
CA VAL A 42 7.46 -15.51 0.59
C VAL A 42 8.24 -15.35 1.90
N ILE A 43 9.53 -15.05 1.80
CA ILE A 43 10.35 -14.67 2.95
C ILE A 43 10.48 -13.14 2.95
N GLY A 44 10.15 -12.51 4.08
CA GLY A 44 10.26 -11.07 4.25
C GLY A 44 9.61 -10.60 5.55
N ASP A 45 9.37 -9.29 5.66
CA ASP A 45 8.74 -8.70 6.85
C ASP A 45 7.24 -8.44 6.60
N ASN A 46 6.40 -9.33 7.12
CA ASN A 46 4.96 -9.28 6.93
C ASN A 46 4.33 -8.03 7.60
N TYR A 47 4.89 -7.56 8.71
CA TYR A 47 4.40 -6.37 9.42
C TYR A 47 4.62 -5.12 8.59
N ARG A 48 5.77 -5.00 7.92
CA ARG A 48 6.03 -3.91 6.97
C ARG A 48 5.07 -3.95 5.78
N LEU A 49 4.80 -5.12 5.22
CA LEU A 49 3.82 -5.28 4.14
C LEU A 49 2.42 -4.84 4.58
N GLN A 50 1.95 -5.32 5.73
CA GLN A 50 0.66 -4.92 6.30
C GLN A 50 0.60 -3.41 6.56
N ALA A 51 1.69 -2.80 7.05
CA ALA A 51 1.75 -1.37 7.30
C ALA A 51 1.63 -0.56 6.00
N VAL A 52 2.36 -0.94 4.95
CA VAL A 52 2.28 -0.32 3.62
C VAL A 52 0.85 -0.42 3.06
N LEU A 53 0.27 -1.64 3.05
CA LEU A 53 -1.10 -1.87 2.61
C LEU A 53 -2.09 -0.99 3.39
N THR A 54 -1.99 -0.99 4.72
CA THR A 54 -2.88 -0.21 5.59
C THR A 54 -2.80 1.27 5.27
N ILE A 55 -1.59 1.83 5.14
CA ILE A 55 -1.42 3.26 4.85
C ILE A 55 -2.04 3.63 3.50
N LEU A 56 -1.74 2.87 2.45
CA LEU A 56 -2.24 3.15 1.11
C LEU A 56 -3.76 2.99 1.01
N MET A 57 -4.30 1.88 1.53
CA MET A 57 -5.73 1.57 1.48
C MET A 57 -6.57 2.56 2.29
N THR A 58 -6.12 2.93 3.48
CA THR A 58 -6.85 3.92 4.30
C THR A 58 -6.75 5.33 3.71
N ASN A 59 -5.67 5.70 3.01
CA ASN A 59 -5.63 6.95 2.24
C ASN A 59 -6.69 6.93 1.15
N ALA A 60 -6.76 5.86 0.35
CA ALA A 60 -7.76 5.71 -0.69
C ALA A 60 -9.19 5.80 -0.11
N ILE A 61 -9.49 5.08 0.97
CA ILE A 61 -10.80 5.15 1.65
C ILE A 61 -11.08 6.56 2.20
N ARG A 62 -10.09 7.19 2.85
CA ARG A 62 -10.25 8.51 3.48
C ARG A 62 -10.57 9.62 2.48
N PHE A 63 -9.93 9.63 1.32
CA PHE A 63 -10.10 10.70 0.32
C PHE A 63 -11.19 10.42 -0.72
N ASN A 64 -11.79 9.24 -0.70
CA ASN A 64 -12.94 8.90 -1.55
C ASN A 64 -14.28 9.23 -0.89
N SER A 65 -15.36 9.14 -1.67
CA SER A 65 -16.73 9.39 -1.23
C SER A 65 -17.63 8.17 -1.47
N LYS A 66 -18.83 8.18 -0.89
CA LYS A 66 -19.85 7.13 -1.10
C LYS A 66 -20.05 6.85 -2.58
N GLY A 67 -20.14 5.57 -2.95
CA GLY A 67 -20.28 5.11 -4.33
C GLY A 67 -18.95 4.84 -5.05
N SER A 68 -17.82 5.27 -4.48
CA SER A 68 -16.48 5.07 -5.07
C SER A 68 -16.00 3.62 -4.93
N LYS A 69 -14.94 3.30 -5.66
CA LYS A 69 -14.29 1.98 -5.64
C LYS A 69 -12.82 2.13 -5.28
N VAL A 70 -12.32 1.23 -4.45
CA VAL A 70 -10.89 1.06 -4.15
C VAL A 70 -10.50 -0.36 -4.54
N GLY A 71 -9.49 -0.48 -5.39
CA GLY A 71 -8.91 -1.75 -5.84
C GLY A 71 -7.48 -1.87 -5.37
N VAL A 72 -7.12 -3.02 -4.81
CA VAL A 72 -5.76 -3.37 -4.43
C VAL A 72 -5.31 -4.55 -5.27
N ARG A 73 -4.14 -4.46 -5.89
CA ARG A 73 -3.54 -5.52 -6.69
C ARG A 73 -2.16 -5.86 -6.14
N MET A 74 -1.88 -7.14 -6.01
CA MET A 74 -0.54 -7.63 -5.65
C MET A 74 -0.01 -8.59 -6.71
N THR A 75 1.23 -8.34 -7.14
CA THR A 75 1.91 -9.14 -8.15
C THR A 75 3.35 -9.42 -7.73
N LEU A 76 3.70 -10.68 -7.59
CA LEU A 76 5.07 -11.13 -7.38
C LEU A 76 5.74 -11.39 -8.74
N TYR A 77 6.73 -10.57 -9.08
CA TYR A 77 7.49 -10.73 -10.31
C TYR A 77 8.53 -11.86 -10.20
N PRO A 78 8.85 -12.53 -11.33
CA PRO A 78 9.95 -13.48 -11.39
C PRO A 78 11.26 -12.86 -10.91
N MET A 79 12.16 -13.72 -10.41
CA MET A 79 13.50 -13.30 -10.05
C MET A 79 14.28 -12.94 -11.31
N LEU A 80 14.85 -11.73 -11.36
CA LEU A 80 15.79 -11.37 -12.41
C LEU A 80 17.12 -12.07 -12.15
N MET A 81 17.86 -12.42 -13.21
CA MET A 81 19.20 -12.99 -13.05
C MET A 81 20.06 -12.07 -12.19
N ASN A 82 20.76 -12.65 -11.20
CA ASN A 82 21.64 -11.98 -10.23
C ASN A 82 20.97 -11.22 -9.08
N ASN A 83 19.65 -11.29 -8.90
CA ASN A 83 18.99 -10.70 -7.72
C ASN A 83 18.77 -11.73 -6.60
N LYS A 84 19.13 -11.36 -5.36
CA LYS A 84 18.82 -12.14 -4.15
C LYS A 84 17.33 -12.09 -3.78
N TYR A 85 16.62 -11.05 -4.21
CA TYR A 85 15.22 -10.79 -3.84
C TYR A 85 14.32 -10.70 -5.09
N ARG A 86 13.06 -11.15 -4.95
CA ARG A 86 12.00 -10.93 -5.93
C ARG A 86 11.28 -9.61 -5.64
N ARG A 87 10.71 -9.00 -6.67
CA ARG A 87 9.88 -7.78 -6.51
C ARG A 87 8.43 -8.19 -6.27
N LEU A 88 7.88 -7.80 -5.12
CA LEU A 88 6.43 -7.79 -4.87
C LEU A 88 5.91 -6.38 -5.14
N GLU A 89 5.06 -6.23 -6.15
CA GLU A 89 4.40 -4.97 -6.47
C GLU A 89 3.02 -4.92 -5.81
N VAL A 90 2.74 -3.78 -5.18
CA VAL A 90 1.45 -3.47 -4.56
C VAL A 90 0.90 -2.21 -5.22
N ILE A 91 -0.26 -2.32 -5.86
CA ILE A 91 -0.96 -1.18 -6.47
C ILE A 91 -2.27 -0.96 -5.73
N VAL A 92 -2.47 0.25 -5.21
CA VAL A 92 -3.78 0.71 -4.70
C VAL A 92 -4.30 1.76 -5.65
N ASN A 93 -5.44 1.48 -6.27
CA ASN A 93 -6.13 2.38 -7.19
C ASN A 93 -7.51 2.75 -6.62
N ASP A 94 -7.92 3.99 -6.81
CA ASP A 94 -9.24 4.46 -6.38
C ASP A 94 -9.90 5.34 -7.45
N THR A 95 -11.19 5.62 -7.27
CA THR A 95 -11.99 6.47 -8.18
C THR A 95 -12.27 7.85 -7.59
N GLY A 96 -11.38 8.33 -6.72
CA GLY A 96 -11.56 9.57 -5.99
C GLY A 96 -11.34 10.79 -6.88
N PRO A 97 -11.39 12.00 -6.29
CA PRO A 97 -11.15 13.25 -7.01
C PRO A 97 -9.72 13.39 -7.58
N GLY A 98 -8.81 12.49 -7.20
CA GLY A 98 -7.40 12.57 -7.53
C GLY A 98 -6.71 13.74 -6.82
N PHE A 99 -5.52 14.06 -7.29
CA PHE A 99 -4.72 15.18 -6.79
C PHE A 99 -4.42 16.14 -7.94
N SER A 100 -4.39 17.44 -7.66
CA SER A 100 -3.82 18.40 -8.61
C SER A 100 -2.35 18.09 -8.87
N LYS A 101 -1.84 18.51 -10.04
CA LYS A 101 -0.43 18.30 -10.40
C LYS A 101 0.53 18.87 -9.34
N SER A 102 0.26 20.08 -8.86
CA SER A 102 1.02 20.71 -7.78
C SER A 102 1.01 19.89 -6.49
N LYS A 103 -0.12 19.27 -6.15
CA LYS A 103 -0.24 18.43 -4.96
C LYS A 103 0.54 17.12 -5.11
N VAL A 104 0.51 16.50 -6.28
CA VAL A 104 1.33 15.32 -6.61
C VAL A 104 2.82 15.65 -6.47
N ASP A 105 3.25 16.78 -7.05
CA ASP A 105 4.65 17.19 -7.00
C ASP A 105 5.10 17.50 -5.55
N GLN A 106 4.23 18.11 -4.74
CA GLN A 106 4.44 18.27 -3.30
C GLN A 106 4.61 16.92 -2.59
N ILE A 107 3.67 15.97 -2.76
CA ILE A 107 3.73 14.65 -2.11
C ILE A 107 5.00 13.91 -2.54
N ASN A 108 5.38 13.99 -3.81
CA ASN A 108 6.60 13.37 -4.33
C ASN A 108 7.87 14.00 -3.74
N LYS A 109 7.88 15.33 -3.53
CA LYS A 109 8.97 16.01 -2.83
C LYS A 109 9.05 15.56 -1.38
N GLU A 110 7.91 15.55 -0.68
CA GLU A 110 7.81 15.08 0.72
C GLU A 110 8.24 13.60 0.83
N PHE A 111 7.84 12.72 -0.10
CA PHE A 111 8.29 11.33 -0.14
C PHE A 111 9.81 11.18 -0.35
N LYS A 112 10.42 12.11 -1.10
CA LYS A 112 11.86 12.13 -1.36
C LYS A 112 12.66 12.66 -0.17
N ASP A 113 12.10 13.60 0.58
CA ASP A 113 12.77 14.32 1.67
C ASP A 113 12.54 13.66 3.04
N THR A 114 13.55 12.96 3.53
CA THR A 114 13.49 12.21 4.79
C THR A 114 13.67 13.11 6.04
N TYR A 115 14.05 14.38 5.88
CA TYR A 115 14.47 15.24 6.99
C TYR A 115 13.49 16.39 7.30
N SER A 116 12.56 16.73 6.38
CA SER A 116 11.58 17.78 6.67
C SER A 116 10.60 17.38 7.79
N GLU A 117 10.54 18.17 8.86
CA GLU A 117 9.54 18.11 9.93
C GLU A 117 8.19 18.74 9.50
N GLU A 118 8.18 19.43 8.36
CA GLU A 118 6.97 19.99 7.76
C GLU A 118 6.55 19.12 6.58
N ALA A 119 5.49 18.34 6.77
CA ALA A 119 4.83 17.63 5.68
C ALA A 119 3.31 17.66 5.89
N SER A 120 2.57 17.63 4.80
CA SER A 120 1.13 17.39 4.90
C SER A 120 0.86 16.03 5.59
N THR A 121 -0.32 15.84 6.20
CA THR A 121 -0.67 14.53 6.80
C THR A 121 -0.47 13.38 5.81
N LEU A 122 -0.79 13.60 4.53
CA LEU A 122 -0.55 12.63 3.48
C LEU A 122 0.95 12.41 3.22
N GLY A 123 1.74 13.48 3.17
CA GLY A 123 3.20 13.43 3.07
C GLY A 123 3.86 12.59 4.14
N PHE A 124 3.53 12.82 5.41
CA PHE A 124 4.05 12.01 6.53
C PHE A 124 3.76 10.53 6.34
N ARG A 125 2.52 10.19 5.95
CA ARG A 125 2.14 8.79 5.68
C ARG A 125 2.94 8.18 4.54
N MET A 126 3.22 8.94 3.48
CA MET A 126 4.06 8.47 2.37
C MET A 126 5.53 8.32 2.79
N LYS A 127 6.05 9.20 3.66
CA LYS A 127 7.39 9.02 4.26
C LYS A 127 7.48 7.72 5.07
N PHE A 128 6.44 7.36 5.84
CA PHE A 128 6.40 6.07 6.53
C PHE A 128 6.39 4.88 5.57
N VAL A 129 5.63 4.94 4.47
CA VAL A 129 5.67 3.90 3.42
C VAL A 129 7.10 3.74 2.90
N ARG A 130 7.81 4.84 2.67
CA ARG A 130 9.21 4.80 2.24
C ARG A 130 10.11 4.07 3.26
N GLN A 131 9.97 4.35 4.54
CA GLN A 131 10.76 3.71 5.60
C GLN A 131 10.52 2.19 5.69
N PHE A 132 9.37 1.70 5.22
CA PHE A 132 9.06 0.27 5.21
C PHE A 132 9.59 -0.46 3.98
N ILE A 133 9.70 0.23 2.83
CA ILE A 133 10.20 -0.36 1.58
C ILE A 133 11.73 -0.20 1.39
N GLN A 134 12.39 0.61 2.23
CA GLN A 134 13.85 0.76 2.31
C GLN A 134 14.43 -0.11 3.43
#